data_AF-J4HUE2-F1
#
_entry.id   AF-J4HUE2-F1
#
_cell.length_a   1.000
_cell.length_b   1.000
_cell.length_c   1.000
_cell.angle_alpha   90.00
_cell.angle_beta   90.00
_cell.angle_gamma   90.00
#
_symmetry.space_group_name_H-M   'P 1'
#
loop_
_entity.id
_entity.type
_entity.pdbx_description
1 polymer ?
#
loop_
_entity_poly.entity_id
_entity_poly.type
_entity_poly.pdbx_seq_one_letter_code
_entity_poly.pdbx_strand_id
1 'polypeptide(L)'
;MGFDPIRPERIQAVYLPAWLIDAVIDAEWWWQDGAEGDQTTRRTATSFFKQSYMPGFIHEPLSRISLNSLTFEPSETIPFSEDLRTQRGSEVLCLPFELTPLHLIAATKSLSYQQATVSERLRFDPPTARTPLFAAYPVLIPVYIAQYETVNLDFVPDISREDRMFTVVIEAHRTNGRIVAENRDKKLVRRLIASDPSPSKFLMNCFDMIPDDEFWCSDDIDPDFIRHFVHAGIPLGAKKKDYTIVERWIDNAASTKGALKNYRSQFFGDTVAIDWEDPRIVEYSKDEVEANRGWMQLTSTTKMLADILKTLSGNLDASRRHDVIQPLHGNIPGSGDDAVKNLTKPTQTLEAMQEQLNILDKQKQETKPKWMKEWERRSAESPNVREGSRKEDRTNSQ
;
A
#
# COMPACT_ATOMS: atom_id res chain seq x y z
N MET A 1 -23.14 -5.11 39.95
CA MET A 1 -23.25 -6.35 39.17
C MET A 1 -21.83 -6.85 38.93
N GLY A 2 -21.50 -8.07 39.34
CA GLY A 2 -20.17 -8.65 39.13
C GLY A 2 -20.11 -9.28 37.75
N PHE A 3 -19.50 -8.60 36.79
CA PHE A 3 -19.11 -9.20 35.53
C PHE A 3 -17.67 -9.69 35.68
N ASP A 4 -17.46 -11.00 35.60
CA ASP A 4 -16.13 -11.56 35.53
C ASP A 4 -15.68 -11.57 34.06
N PRO A 5 -14.69 -10.75 33.67
CA PRO A 5 -14.24 -10.70 32.29
C PRO A 5 -13.60 -12.03 31.90
N ILE A 6 -13.87 -12.46 30.66
CA ILE A 6 -13.23 -13.64 30.07
C ILE A 6 -11.71 -13.40 30.06
N ARG A 7 -10.96 -14.34 30.62
CA ARG A 7 -9.49 -14.29 30.65
C ARG A 7 -8.94 -15.16 29.53
N PRO A 8 -7.82 -14.75 28.88
CA PRO A 8 -7.18 -15.62 27.91
C PRO A 8 -6.60 -16.86 28.58
N GLU A 9 -6.69 -18.01 27.93
CA GLU A 9 -5.98 -19.23 28.35
C GLU A 9 -4.46 -19.02 28.25
N ARG A 10 -4.03 -18.30 27.21
CA ARG A 10 -2.62 -17.99 26.94
C ARG A 10 -2.49 -16.58 26.39
N ILE A 11 -1.44 -15.89 26.82
CA ILE A 11 -1.02 -14.60 26.26
C ILE A 11 0.50 -14.59 26.09
N GLN A 12 0.97 -14.06 24.97
CA GLN A 12 2.39 -13.95 24.62
C GLN A 12 2.68 -12.57 24.05
N ALA A 13 3.70 -11.90 24.58
CA ALA A 13 4.25 -10.69 23.98
C ALA A 13 5.11 -11.07 22.78
N VAL A 14 4.94 -10.38 21.65
CA VAL A 14 5.63 -10.67 20.39
C VAL A 14 6.05 -9.37 19.71
N TYR A 15 7.26 -9.35 19.17
CA TYR A 15 7.68 -8.38 18.16
C TYR A 15 7.48 -8.98 16.77
N LEU A 16 6.56 -8.40 16.00
CA LEU A 16 6.28 -8.80 14.63
C LEU A 16 7.14 -7.97 13.66
N PRO A 17 7.92 -8.60 12.77
CA PRO A 17 8.70 -7.88 11.78
C PRO A 17 7.77 -7.31 10.72
N ALA A 18 8.00 -6.04 10.38
CA ALA A 18 7.26 -5.33 9.37
C ALA A 18 8.19 -4.41 8.58
N TRP A 19 7.78 -4.11 7.37
CA TRP A 19 8.41 -3.12 6.52
C TRP A 19 7.44 -1.97 6.34
N LEU A 20 7.89 -0.76 6.71
CA LEU A 20 7.28 0.46 6.22
C LEU A 20 7.95 0.82 4.90
N ILE A 21 7.19 1.37 3.95
CA ILE A 21 7.66 1.58 2.58
C ILE A 21 7.25 2.98 2.14
N ASP A 22 8.24 3.77 1.74
CA ASP A 22 8.02 4.96 0.94
C ASP A 22 8.49 4.67 -0.49
N ALA A 23 7.61 4.90 -1.48
CA ALA A 23 7.93 4.62 -2.87
C ALA A 23 7.31 5.64 -3.82
N VAL A 24 8.01 5.89 -4.92
CA VAL A 24 7.48 6.55 -6.11
C VAL A 24 7.47 5.50 -7.21
N ILE A 25 6.33 5.30 -7.86
CA ILE A 25 6.19 4.34 -8.94
C ILE A 25 5.71 5.05 -10.19
N ASP A 26 6.50 4.97 -11.26
CA ASP A 26 6.05 5.34 -12.59
C ASP A 26 5.58 4.08 -13.31
N ALA A 27 4.41 4.14 -13.96
CA ALA A 27 3.97 3.12 -14.90
C ALA A 27 3.14 3.78 -16.01
N GLU A 28 3.00 3.10 -17.13
CA GLU A 28 2.02 3.48 -18.15
C GLU A 28 0.68 2.87 -17.81
N TRP A 29 -0.39 3.66 -17.89
CA TRP A 29 -1.73 3.18 -17.68
C TRP A 29 -2.68 3.55 -18.79
N TRP A 30 -3.76 2.78 -18.82
CA TRP A 30 -4.91 2.94 -19.68
C TRP A 30 -6.10 3.37 -18.83
N TRP A 31 -6.67 4.53 -19.17
CA TRP A 31 -7.90 5.04 -18.58
C TRP A 31 -9.00 5.08 -19.61
N GLN A 32 -10.18 4.57 -19.24
CA GLN A 32 -11.42 4.80 -19.97
C GLN A 32 -12.17 5.98 -19.37
N ASP A 33 -12.29 7.07 -20.12
CA ASP A 33 -13.08 8.22 -19.70
C ASP A 33 -14.57 7.87 -19.76
N GLY A 34 -15.23 7.82 -18.60
CA GLY A 34 -16.61 7.36 -18.45
C GLY A 34 -17.70 8.29 -19.02
N ALA A 35 -17.37 9.19 -19.94
CA ALA A 35 -18.31 10.06 -20.63
C ALA A 35 -18.50 9.54 -22.07
N GLU A 36 -19.38 8.55 -22.23
CA GLU A 36 -20.00 8.12 -23.49
C GLU A 36 -19.09 7.70 -24.68
N GLY A 37 -17.78 7.61 -24.51
CA GLY A 37 -16.86 7.21 -25.59
C GLY A 37 -15.86 6.13 -25.18
N ASP A 38 -15.68 5.14 -26.05
CA ASP A 38 -14.68 4.04 -25.98
C ASP A 38 -13.20 4.52 -26.02
N GLN A 39 -12.94 5.81 -25.82
CA GLN A 39 -11.61 6.37 -25.90
C GLN A 39 -10.79 5.97 -24.67
N THR A 40 -9.97 4.94 -24.88
CA THR A 40 -8.92 4.56 -23.93
C THR A 40 -7.71 5.44 -24.14
N THR A 41 -7.33 6.23 -23.14
CA THR A 41 -6.12 7.04 -23.18
C THR A 41 -4.96 6.32 -22.49
N ARG A 42 -3.82 6.22 -23.17
CA ARG A 42 -2.56 5.70 -22.59
C ARG A 42 -1.72 6.87 -22.10
N ARG A 43 -1.31 6.87 -20.82
CA ARG A 43 -0.46 7.91 -20.23
C ARG A 43 0.49 7.30 -19.19
N THR A 44 1.68 7.87 -19.05
CA THR A 44 2.53 7.59 -17.89
C THR A 44 1.95 8.31 -16.68
N ALA A 45 1.73 7.59 -15.58
CA ALA A 45 1.39 8.20 -14.30
C ALA A 45 2.40 7.80 -13.22
N THR A 46 2.56 8.72 -12.27
CA THR A 46 3.43 8.56 -11.11
C THR A 46 2.58 8.45 -9.87
N SER A 47 2.57 7.28 -9.23
CA SER A 47 1.93 7.05 -7.94
C SER A 47 2.94 7.24 -6.82
N PHE A 48 2.48 7.81 -5.71
CA PHE A 48 3.28 8.02 -4.51
C PHE A 48 2.75 7.11 -3.42
N PHE A 49 3.60 6.39 -2.73
CA PHE A 49 3.21 5.51 -1.64
C PHE A 49 3.96 5.95 -0.40
N LYS A 50 3.23 6.35 0.64
CA LYS A 50 3.80 6.86 1.88
C LYS A 50 3.47 5.92 3.01
N GLN A 51 4.45 5.45 3.75
CA GLN A 51 4.23 4.56 4.88
C GLN A 51 3.36 3.34 4.53
N SER A 52 3.52 2.78 3.33
CA SER A 52 2.87 1.52 3.02
C SER A 52 3.48 0.42 3.89
N TYR A 53 2.72 -0.63 4.16
CA TYR A 53 3.06 -1.68 5.09
C TYR A 53 3.16 -3.02 4.38
N MET A 54 4.19 -3.80 4.73
CA MET A 54 4.33 -5.19 4.32
C MET A 54 4.83 -6.01 5.51
N PRO A 55 4.16 -7.09 5.92
CA PRO A 55 4.67 -7.99 6.93
C PRO A 55 6.01 -8.60 6.51
N GLY A 56 6.95 -8.65 7.45
CA GLY A 56 8.26 -9.29 7.26
C GLY A 56 8.23 -10.79 7.44
N PHE A 57 7.07 -11.43 7.60
CA PHE A 57 6.88 -12.84 7.94
C PHE A 57 5.69 -13.45 7.15
N ILE A 58 5.58 -14.79 7.11
CA ILE A 58 4.55 -15.47 6.29
C ILE A 58 3.48 -16.25 7.08
N HIS A 59 3.46 -16.10 8.40
CA HIS A 59 2.57 -16.86 9.26
C HIS A 59 1.11 -16.38 9.17
N GLU A 60 0.29 -17.19 8.52
CA GLU A 60 -1.15 -16.99 8.47
C GLU A 60 -1.79 -17.31 9.84
N PRO A 61 -2.83 -16.57 10.26
CA PRO A 61 -3.51 -15.53 9.50
C PRO A 61 -2.89 -14.12 9.71
N LEU A 62 -1.90 -14.00 10.61
CA LEU A 62 -1.27 -12.74 11.03
C LEU A 62 -0.63 -11.96 9.88
N SER A 63 -0.05 -12.65 8.90
CA SER A 63 0.57 -12.04 7.72
C SER A 63 -0.40 -11.32 6.78
N ARG A 64 -1.72 -11.35 7.06
CA ARG A 64 -2.75 -10.63 6.30
C ARG A 64 -3.39 -9.49 7.07
N ILE A 65 -2.88 -9.19 8.26
CA ILE A 65 -3.32 -8.08 9.08
C ILE A 65 -2.33 -6.93 8.85
N SER A 66 -2.85 -5.78 8.40
CA SER A 66 -2.09 -4.55 8.39
C SER A 66 -2.02 -3.96 9.79
N LEU A 67 -0.83 -4.01 10.40
CA LEU A 67 -0.53 -3.32 11.65
C LEU A 67 -0.08 -1.88 11.41
N ASN A 68 -0.25 -1.37 10.18
CA ASN A 68 0.05 0.00 9.87
C ASN A 68 -0.84 0.95 10.66
N SER A 69 -0.25 2.04 11.14
CA SER A 69 -0.98 3.09 11.83
C SER A 69 -0.41 4.44 11.44
N LEU A 70 -1.28 5.40 11.12
CA LEU A 70 -0.87 6.80 10.90
C LEU A 70 -0.21 7.40 12.15
N THR A 71 -0.39 6.79 13.32
CA THR A 71 0.31 7.20 14.55
C THR A 71 1.80 6.86 14.54
N PHE A 72 2.30 6.08 13.58
CA PHE A 72 3.75 5.85 13.44
C PHE A 72 4.49 7.10 12.99
N GLU A 73 3.88 7.95 12.16
CA GLU A 73 4.53 9.16 11.62
C GLU A 73 5.07 10.11 12.71
N PRO A 74 4.34 10.44 13.79
CA PRO A 74 4.89 11.26 14.87
C PRO A 74 5.77 10.48 15.88
N SER A 75 5.88 9.15 15.76
CA SER A 75 6.55 8.32 16.77
C SER A 75 8.03 8.13 16.44
N GLU A 76 8.89 8.27 17.44
CA GLU A 76 10.30 7.89 17.31
C GLU A 76 10.45 6.38 17.50
N THR A 77 11.28 5.76 16.65
CA THR A 77 11.66 4.37 16.83
C THR A 77 12.69 4.23 17.93
N ILE A 78 12.64 3.10 18.63
CA ILE A 78 13.61 2.77 19.68
C ILE A 78 14.53 1.69 19.09
N PRO A 79 15.86 1.88 19.13
CA PRO A 79 16.80 0.85 18.72
C PRO A 79 16.56 -0.45 19.49
N PHE A 80 16.58 -1.57 18.77
CA PHE A 80 16.43 -2.87 19.40
C PHE A 80 17.59 -3.15 20.35
N SER A 81 17.29 -3.62 21.55
CA SER A 81 18.26 -4.01 22.57
C SER A 81 17.79 -5.26 23.30
N GLU A 82 18.72 -5.99 23.91
CA GLU A 82 18.42 -7.23 24.62
C GLU A 82 17.47 -7.00 25.82
N ASP A 83 17.48 -5.81 26.42
CA ASP A 83 16.56 -5.44 27.50
C ASP A 83 15.09 -5.47 27.06
N LEU A 84 14.82 -5.23 25.76
CA LEU A 84 13.47 -5.30 25.19
C LEU A 84 12.97 -6.75 25.05
N ARG A 85 13.82 -7.76 25.19
CA ARG A 85 13.40 -9.18 25.15
C ARG A 85 12.64 -9.62 26.38
N THR A 86 12.55 -8.79 27.41
CA THR A 86 11.80 -9.13 28.62
C THR A 86 10.79 -8.04 28.97
N GLN A 87 9.58 -8.46 29.29
CA GLN A 87 8.53 -7.55 29.76
C GLN A 87 7.81 -8.18 30.93
N ARG A 88 7.82 -7.49 32.08
CA ARG A 88 7.17 -7.94 33.34
C ARG A 88 7.62 -9.35 33.76
N GLY A 89 8.88 -9.69 33.54
CA GLY A 89 9.45 -11.00 33.89
C GLY A 89 9.16 -12.12 32.88
N SER A 90 8.48 -11.84 31.78
CA SER A 90 8.23 -12.78 30.69
C SER A 90 9.09 -12.45 29.47
N GLU A 91 9.51 -13.49 28.75
CA GLU A 91 10.21 -13.34 27.48
C GLU A 91 9.26 -12.82 26.39
N VAL A 92 9.73 -11.85 25.61
CA VAL A 92 9.07 -11.31 24.41
C VAL A 92 9.65 -12.04 23.21
N LEU A 93 8.79 -12.73 22.46
CA LEU A 93 9.22 -13.45 21.26
C LEU A 93 9.51 -12.45 20.14
N CYS A 94 10.70 -12.50 19.56
CA CYS A 94 11.02 -11.71 18.37
C CYS A 94 10.98 -12.62 17.15
N LEU A 95 10.02 -12.43 16.26
CA LEU A 95 9.99 -13.19 15.01
C LEU A 95 11.06 -12.65 14.04
N PRO A 96 11.74 -13.54 13.29
CA PRO A 96 12.75 -13.13 12.33
C PRO A 96 12.08 -12.56 11.07
N PHE A 97 12.79 -11.65 10.38
CA PHE A 97 12.41 -11.25 9.03
C PHE A 97 12.64 -12.42 8.05
N GLU A 98 11.56 -12.86 7.42
CA GLU A 98 11.52 -13.89 6.38
C GLU A 98 11.39 -13.31 4.97
N LEU A 99 11.03 -12.03 4.86
CA LEU A 99 10.73 -11.34 3.61
C LEU A 99 11.35 -9.94 3.57
N THR A 100 11.57 -9.41 2.38
CA THR A 100 11.87 -7.99 2.13
C THR A 100 11.06 -7.47 0.93
N PRO A 101 10.62 -6.19 0.94
CA PRO A 101 9.81 -5.61 -0.13
C PRO A 101 10.61 -5.29 -1.41
N LEU A 102 11.92 -5.48 -1.43
CA LEU A 102 12.79 -5.06 -2.55
C LEU A 102 12.48 -5.77 -3.88
N HIS A 103 11.79 -6.92 -3.85
CA HIS A 103 11.32 -7.62 -5.05
C HIS A 103 9.90 -7.22 -5.48
N LEU A 104 9.21 -6.33 -4.76
CA LEU A 104 7.84 -5.92 -5.11
C LEU A 104 7.75 -5.36 -6.54
N ILE A 105 8.73 -4.58 -7.00
CA ILE A 105 8.73 -4.08 -8.38
C ILE A 105 8.91 -5.19 -9.42
N ALA A 106 9.68 -6.23 -9.11
CA ALA A 106 9.82 -7.40 -9.97
C ALA A 106 8.52 -8.21 -9.98
N ALA A 107 7.86 -8.36 -8.82
CA ALA A 107 6.55 -8.97 -8.70
C ALA A 107 5.51 -8.21 -9.52
N THR A 108 5.45 -6.88 -9.41
CA THR A 108 4.59 -6.02 -10.23
C THR A 108 4.83 -6.26 -11.71
N LYS A 109 6.08 -6.24 -12.18
CA LYS A 109 6.42 -6.50 -13.59
C LYS A 109 6.03 -7.90 -14.08
N SER A 110 5.91 -8.87 -13.18
CA SER A 110 5.55 -10.25 -13.50
C SER A 110 4.04 -10.49 -13.60
N LEU A 111 3.22 -9.49 -13.22
CA LEU A 111 1.77 -9.60 -13.30
C LEU A 111 1.30 -9.80 -14.74
N SER A 112 0.33 -10.68 -14.92
CA SER A 112 -0.44 -10.75 -16.17
C SER A 112 -1.27 -9.48 -16.38
N TYR A 113 -1.68 -9.21 -17.62
CA TYR A 113 -2.60 -8.09 -17.90
C TYR A 113 -3.93 -8.20 -17.16
N GLN A 114 -4.42 -9.42 -16.90
CA GLN A 114 -5.63 -9.63 -16.12
C GLN A 114 -5.42 -9.21 -14.66
N GLN A 115 -4.30 -9.61 -14.05
CA GLN A 115 -3.98 -9.19 -12.68
C GLN A 115 -3.73 -7.69 -12.58
N ALA A 116 -3.13 -7.08 -13.60
CA ALA A 116 -2.88 -5.64 -13.67
C ALA A 116 -4.12 -4.77 -14.00
N THR A 117 -5.28 -5.40 -14.18
CA THR A 117 -6.56 -4.72 -14.35
C THR A 117 -7.12 -4.38 -12.96
N VAL A 118 -7.04 -3.10 -12.61
CA VAL A 118 -7.43 -2.59 -11.28
C VAL A 118 -8.95 -2.41 -11.21
N SER A 119 -9.56 -1.97 -12.29
CA SER A 119 -11.02 -1.93 -12.48
C SER A 119 -11.37 -2.00 -13.96
N GLU A 120 -12.65 -2.04 -14.30
CA GLU A 120 -13.12 -1.98 -15.70
C GLU A 120 -12.54 -0.80 -16.48
N ARG A 121 -12.24 0.32 -15.80
CA ARG A 121 -11.78 1.56 -16.42
C ARG A 121 -10.29 1.83 -16.26
N LEU A 122 -9.59 1.02 -15.47
CA LEU A 122 -8.22 1.29 -15.04
C LEU A 122 -7.36 0.04 -15.12
N ARG A 123 -6.30 0.10 -15.92
CA ARG A 123 -5.29 -0.95 -16.05
C ARG A 123 -3.93 -0.31 -16.23
N PHE A 124 -2.86 -0.88 -15.68
CA PHE A 124 -1.49 -0.46 -15.96
C PHE A 124 -0.71 -1.51 -16.75
N ASP A 125 0.38 -1.09 -17.40
CA ASP A 125 1.28 -1.92 -18.19
C ASP A 125 2.42 -2.44 -17.28
N PRO A 126 2.38 -3.70 -16.81
CA PRO A 126 3.29 -4.14 -15.76
C PRO A 126 4.79 -4.02 -16.11
N PRO A 127 5.25 -4.41 -17.32
CA PRO A 127 6.63 -4.20 -17.76
C PRO A 127 7.16 -2.76 -17.65
N THR A 128 6.27 -1.76 -17.75
CA THR A 128 6.65 -0.33 -17.71
C THR A 128 6.87 0.19 -16.29
N ALA A 129 6.45 -0.56 -15.28
CA ALA A 129 6.58 -0.16 -13.88
C ALA A 129 8.05 0.08 -13.53
N ARG A 130 8.36 1.20 -12.89
CA ARG A 130 9.69 1.50 -12.36
C ARG A 130 9.57 2.31 -11.08
N THR A 131 10.60 2.25 -10.25
CA THR A 131 10.60 2.90 -8.93
C THR A 131 11.69 3.96 -8.85
N PRO A 132 11.43 5.23 -9.19
CA PRO A 132 12.41 6.31 -8.99
C PRO A 132 12.87 6.45 -7.54
N LEU A 133 12.01 6.12 -6.58
CA LEU A 133 12.33 6.05 -5.15
C LEU A 133 11.71 4.78 -4.58
N PHE A 134 12.47 4.05 -3.77
CA PHE A 134 12.00 2.91 -3.00
C PHE A 134 12.84 2.79 -1.73
N ALA A 135 12.29 3.28 -0.61
CA ALA A 135 12.88 3.17 0.71
C ALA A 135 12.09 2.12 1.51
N ALA A 136 12.79 1.15 2.07
CA ALA A 136 12.22 0.08 2.89
C ALA A 136 12.76 0.20 4.31
N TYR A 137 11.86 0.41 5.27
CA TYR A 137 12.23 0.62 6.66
C TYR A 137 11.84 -0.60 7.50
N PRO A 138 12.80 -1.41 7.98
CA PRO A 138 12.51 -2.54 8.83
C PRO A 138 12.15 -2.06 10.23
N VAL A 139 11.01 -2.50 10.74
CA VAL A 139 10.54 -2.18 12.10
C VAL A 139 10.00 -3.44 12.79
N LEU A 140 10.08 -3.45 14.11
CA LEU A 140 9.47 -4.47 14.96
C LEU A 140 8.24 -3.88 15.65
N ILE A 141 7.05 -4.39 15.33
CA ILE A 141 5.81 -3.91 15.91
C ILE A 141 5.46 -4.76 17.15
N PRO A 142 5.39 -4.16 18.35
CA PRO A 142 5.00 -4.88 19.55
C PRO A 142 3.50 -5.20 19.54
N VAL A 143 3.17 -6.46 19.79
CA VAL A 143 1.80 -6.95 19.97
C VAL A 143 1.72 -7.95 21.12
N TYR A 144 0.52 -8.14 21.66
CA TYR A 144 0.17 -9.34 22.41
C TYR A 144 -0.65 -10.27 21.53
N ILE A 145 -0.33 -11.55 21.56
CA ILE A 145 -1.14 -12.61 20.97
C ILE A 145 -1.77 -13.38 22.11
N ALA A 146 -3.10 -13.35 22.18
CA ALA A 146 -3.89 -14.02 23.18
C ALA A 146 -4.78 -15.10 22.55
N GLN A 147 -4.97 -16.20 23.26
CA GLN A 147 -5.89 -17.26 22.88
C GLN A 147 -6.99 -17.36 23.94
N TYR A 148 -8.24 -17.33 23.48
CA TYR A 148 -9.43 -17.41 24.31
C TYR A 148 -10.22 -18.67 23.96
N GLU A 149 -10.83 -19.28 24.97
CA GLU A 149 -11.84 -20.32 24.78
C GLU A 149 -13.23 -19.67 24.82
N THR A 150 -14.04 -19.91 23.79
CA THR A 150 -15.43 -19.45 23.79
C THR A 150 -16.24 -20.28 24.79
N VAL A 151 -16.67 -19.61 25.86
CA VAL A 151 -17.56 -20.20 26.87
C VAL A 151 -18.96 -20.43 26.29
N ASN A 152 -19.61 -21.52 26.71
CA ASN A 152 -21.01 -21.84 26.43
C ASN A 152 -21.35 -22.26 24.98
N LEU A 153 -20.47 -22.95 24.25
CA LEU A 153 -20.79 -23.55 22.94
C LEU A 153 -21.35 -24.99 23.01
N ASP A 154 -21.86 -25.41 24.17
CA ASP A 154 -22.33 -26.79 24.39
C ASP A 154 -23.56 -27.17 23.56
N PHE A 155 -24.23 -26.18 22.97
CA PHE A 155 -25.34 -26.38 22.04
C PHE A 155 -24.89 -26.69 20.60
N VAL A 156 -23.59 -26.55 20.28
CA VAL A 156 -23.01 -26.94 18.99
C VAL A 156 -22.56 -28.40 19.09
N PRO A 157 -23.21 -29.36 18.41
CA PRO A 157 -22.80 -30.76 18.46
C PRO A 157 -21.40 -30.96 17.86
N ASP A 158 -20.64 -31.88 18.45
CA ASP A 158 -19.30 -32.32 17.99
C ASP A 158 -18.26 -31.19 17.78
N ILE A 159 -18.37 -30.08 18.52
CA ILE A 159 -17.39 -29.01 18.44
C ILE A 159 -16.08 -29.39 19.13
N SER A 160 -15.01 -29.50 18.34
CA SER A 160 -13.66 -29.75 18.86
C SER A 160 -13.18 -28.58 19.72
N ARG A 161 -12.24 -28.83 20.65
CA ARG A 161 -11.62 -27.76 21.44
C ARG A 161 -10.97 -26.71 20.55
N GLU A 162 -10.29 -27.11 19.48
CA GLU A 162 -9.66 -26.18 18.54
C GLU A 162 -10.65 -25.20 17.91
N ASP A 163 -11.89 -25.62 17.68
CA ASP A 163 -12.95 -24.76 17.16
C ASP A 163 -13.59 -23.85 18.21
N ARG A 164 -13.38 -24.15 19.51
CA ARG A 164 -13.74 -23.26 20.62
C ARG A 164 -12.67 -22.20 20.87
N MET A 165 -11.46 -22.40 20.35
CA MET A 165 -10.36 -21.45 20.50
C MET A 165 -10.38 -20.41 19.39
N PHE A 166 -10.17 -19.15 19.77
CA PHE A 166 -9.91 -18.07 18.82
C PHE A 166 -8.71 -17.25 19.27
N THR A 167 -7.99 -16.71 18.29
CA THR A 167 -6.81 -15.89 18.52
C THR A 167 -7.17 -14.42 18.44
N VAL A 168 -6.58 -13.63 19.34
CA VAL A 168 -6.73 -12.19 19.43
C VAL A 168 -5.35 -11.55 19.39
N VAL A 169 -5.15 -10.62 18.48
CA VAL A 169 -3.96 -9.78 18.36
C VAL A 169 -4.28 -8.43 18.94
N ILE A 170 -3.46 -7.96 19.88
CA ILE A 170 -3.63 -6.69 20.55
C ILE A 170 -2.39 -5.85 20.26
N GLU A 171 -2.56 -4.72 19.60
CA GLU A 171 -1.43 -3.80 19.38
C GLU A 171 -0.92 -3.26 20.71
N ALA A 172 0.40 -3.29 20.91
CA ALA A 172 1.02 -2.89 22.18
C ALA A 172 1.88 -1.62 22.06
N HIS A 173 1.94 -1.00 20.88
CA HIS A 173 2.68 0.24 20.66
C HIS A 173 1.94 1.49 21.17
N ARG A 174 0.68 1.36 21.63
CA ARG A 174 -0.14 2.44 22.20
C ARG A 174 -1.04 1.89 23.32
N THR A 175 -1.50 2.77 24.22
CA THR A 175 -2.32 2.36 25.38
C THR A 175 -3.69 1.79 25.00
N ASN A 176 -4.27 2.27 23.90
CA ASN A 176 -5.53 1.80 23.33
C ASN A 176 -5.28 1.15 21.96
N GLY A 177 -4.43 0.13 21.94
CA GLY A 177 -4.12 -0.62 20.72
C GLY A 177 -5.36 -1.23 20.09
N ARG A 178 -5.37 -1.36 18.76
CA ARG A 178 -6.44 -2.09 18.08
C ARG A 178 -6.43 -3.55 18.56
N ILE A 179 -7.62 -4.13 18.67
CA ILE A 179 -7.78 -5.55 18.95
C ILE A 179 -8.34 -6.21 17.70
N VAL A 180 -7.58 -7.13 17.12
CA VAL A 180 -7.99 -7.92 15.96
C VAL A 180 -8.23 -9.35 16.42
N ALA A 181 -9.47 -9.81 16.35
CA ALA A 181 -9.86 -11.17 16.73
C ALA A 181 -10.17 -12.00 15.48
N GLU A 182 -9.84 -13.30 15.52
CA GLU A 182 -10.26 -14.23 14.47
C GLU A 182 -11.80 -14.38 14.46
N ASN A 183 -12.43 -14.22 13.30
CA ASN A 183 -13.86 -14.44 13.13
C ASN A 183 -14.14 -15.93 13.00
N ARG A 184 -14.60 -16.54 14.09
CA ARG A 184 -15.07 -17.93 14.12
C ARG A 184 -16.58 -18.06 13.90
N ASP A 185 -17.32 -16.97 14.01
CA ASP A 185 -18.78 -16.99 14.12
C ASP A 185 -19.43 -17.63 12.90
N LYS A 186 -18.98 -17.27 11.70
CA LYS A 186 -19.55 -17.82 10.46
C LYS A 186 -19.34 -19.33 10.35
N LYS A 187 -18.18 -19.84 10.79
CA LYS A 187 -17.88 -21.28 10.82
C LYS A 187 -18.77 -22.00 11.84
N LEU A 188 -18.96 -21.40 13.02
CA LEU A 188 -19.83 -21.94 14.07
C LEU A 188 -21.29 -21.98 13.63
N VAL A 189 -21.82 -20.87 13.10
CA VAL A 189 -23.20 -20.80 12.59
C VAL A 189 -23.42 -21.75 11.42
N ARG A 190 -22.46 -21.87 10.49
CA ARG A 190 -22.54 -22.85 9.39
C ARG A 190 -22.69 -24.28 9.92
N ARG A 191 -21.97 -24.64 11.00
CA ARG A 191 -22.09 -25.97 11.62
C ARG A 191 -23.43 -26.18 12.28
N LEU A 192 -23.93 -25.19 13.01
CA LEU A 192 -25.27 -25.23 13.61
C LEU A 192 -26.34 -25.47 12.56
N ILE A 193 -26.30 -24.71 11.45
CA ILE A 193 -27.20 -24.88 10.31
C ILE A 193 -27.07 -26.28 9.70
N ALA A 194 -25.85 -26.79 9.53
CA ALA A 194 -25.62 -28.12 8.95
C ALA A 194 -26.09 -29.26 9.87
N SER A 195 -26.12 -29.05 11.19
CA SER A 195 -26.59 -30.03 12.16
C SER A 195 -28.12 -30.03 12.36
N ASP A 196 -28.80 -28.97 11.95
CA ASP A 196 -30.26 -28.85 12.05
C ASP A 196 -30.92 -29.31 10.73
N PRO A 197 -31.78 -30.35 10.74
CA PRO A 197 -32.49 -30.79 9.52
C PRO A 197 -33.50 -29.76 9.01
N SER A 198 -33.87 -28.75 9.81
CA SER A 198 -34.79 -27.69 9.43
C SER A 198 -34.35 -26.34 10.04
N PRO A 199 -33.22 -25.76 9.58
CA PRO A 199 -32.68 -24.54 10.17
C PRO A 199 -33.70 -23.41 10.04
N SER A 200 -33.96 -22.73 11.15
CA SER A 200 -34.91 -21.63 11.15
C SER A 200 -34.49 -20.53 10.15
N LYS A 201 -35.47 -19.90 9.48
CA LYS A 201 -35.20 -18.75 8.57
C LYS A 201 -34.44 -17.63 9.27
N PHE A 202 -34.67 -17.46 10.57
CA PHE A 202 -33.93 -16.51 11.39
C PHE A 202 -32.43 -16.82 11.43
N LEU A 203 -32.04 -18.08 11.69
CA LEU A 203 -30.63 -18.49 11.69
C LEU A 203 -29.98 -18.33 10.32
N MET A 204 -30.69 -18.65 9.23
CA MET A 204 -30.20 -18.43 7.86
C MET A 204 -29.97 -16.94 7.59
N ASN A 205 -30.92 -16.09 7.95
CA ASN A 205 -30.77 -14.64 7.81
C ASN A 205 -29.61 -14.11 8.67
N CYS A 206 -29.44 -14.59 9.91
CA CYS A 206 -28.31 -14.21 10.76
C CYS A 206 -26.98 -14.65 10.13
N PHE A 207 -26.91 -15.85 9.53
CA PHE A 207 -25.72 -16.32 8.83
C PHE A 207 -25.33 -15.42 7.66
N ASP A 208 -26.31 -14.98 6.88
CA ASP A 208 -26.09 -14.06 5.75
C ASP A 208 -25.67 -12.65 6.21
N MET A 209 -26.01 -12.26 7.45
CA MET A 209 -25.58 -11.00 8.06
C MET A 209 -24.16 -11.07 8.65
N ILE A 210 -23.60 -12.26 8.90
CA ILE A 210 -22.23 -12.39 9.41
C ILE A 210 -21.25 -12.14 8.25
N PRO A 211 -20.35 -11.14 8.37
CA PRO A 211 -19.33 -10.87 7.37
C PRO A 211 -18.52 -12.12 7.04
N ASP A 212 -18.19 -12.31 5.76
CA ASP A 212 -17.25 -13.36 5.32
C ASP A 212 -15.79 -13.07 5.73
N ASP A 213 -15.57 -11.96 6.43
CA ASP A 213 -14.24 -11.56 6.87
C ASP A 213 -13.70 -12.52 7.92
N GLU A 214 -12.45 -12.93 7.76
CA GLU A 214 -11.77 -13.85 8.68
C GLU A 214 -11.40 -13.21 10.02
N PHE A 215 -11.62 -11.90 10.18
CA PHE A 215 -11.25 -11.15 11.38
C PHE A 215 -12.31 -10.12 11.76
N TRP A 216 -12.40 -9.88 13.06
CA TRP A 216 -13.10 -8.76 13.69
C TRP A 216 -12.08 -7.73 14.18
N CYS A 217 -12.37 -6.44 14.06
CA CYS A 217 -11.66 -5.37 14.77
C CYS A 217 -12.55 -4.85 15.90
N SER A 218 -12.04 -4.72 17.12
CA SER A 218 -12.70 -3.86 18.10
C SER A 218 -12.29 -2.42 17.81
N ASP A 219 -13.19 -1.61 17.24
CA ASP A 219 -13.26 -0.14 17.37
C ASP A 219 -14.34 0.41 16.41
N ASP A 220 -14.76 1.67 16.60
CA ASP A 220 -15.46 2.51 15.60
C ASP A 220 -14.59 2.80 14.34
N ILE A 221 -13.46 2.11 14.20
CA ILE A 221 -12.53 2.24 13.10
C ILE A 221 -13.09 1.44 11.93
N ASP A 222 -13.08 2.09 10.77
CA ASP A 222 -13.45 1.48 9.48
C ASP A 222 -12.82 0.08 9.35
N PRO A 223 -13.62 -0.99 9.18
CA PRO A 223 -13.09 -2.36 9.04
C PRO A 223 -12.10 -2.50 7.87
N ASP A 224 -12.16 -1.61 6.87
CA ASP A 224 -11.16 -1.54 5.79
C ASP A 224 -9.75 -1.25 6.33
N PHE A 225 -9.62 -0.68 7.53
CA PHE A 225 -8.34 -0.32 8.14
C PHE A 225 -7.48 -1.53 8.57
N ILE A 226 -8.07 -2.72 8.82
CA ILE A 226 -7.28 -3.95 9.05
C ILE A 226 -6.56 -4.37 7.76
N ARG A 227 -7.15 -4.07 6.60
CA ARG A 227 -6.62 -4.46 5.29
C ARG A 227 -5.89 -3.33 4.60
N HIS A 228 -5.62 -2.22 5.29
CA HIS A 228 -5.01 -1.07 4.66
C HIS A 228 -3.48 -1.17 4.69
N PHE A 229 -2.93 -1.84 3.67
CA PHE A 229 -1.49 -2.02 3.46
C PHE A 229 -0.87 -0.83 2.75
N VAL A 230 -1.63 -0.03 2.02
CA VAL A 230 -1.08 1.01 1.16
C VAL A 230 -1.71 2.36 1.41
N HIS A 231 -0.90 3.42 1.48
CA HIS A 231 -1.39 4.80 1.38
C HIS A 231 -0.88 5.44 0.10
N ALA A 232 -1.76 5.54 -0.90
CA ALA A 232 -1.44 6.09 -2.20
C ALA A 232 -1.75 7.60 -2.27
N GLY A 233 -0.76 8.39 -2.66
CA GLY A 233 -0.86 9.79 -3.03
C GLY A 233 -1.11 9.99 -4.54
N ILE A 234 -1.50 11.22 -4.88
CA ILE A 234 -2.14 11.61 -6.14
C ILE A 234 -1.17 11.69 -7.36
N PRO A 235 -1.32 10.94 -8.49
CA PRO A 235 -0.94 11.44 -9.81
C PRO A 235 -1.83 12.60 -10.25
N LEU A 236 -1.24 13.56 -10.95
CA LEU A 236 -2.01 14.64 -11.53
C LEU A 236 -3.11 14.14 -12.48
N GLY A 237 -4.30 14.75 -12.36
CA GLY A 237 -5.43 14.52 -13.27
C GLY A 237 -6.34 13.33 -12.94
N ALA A 238 -5.94 12.44 -12.04
CA ALA A 238 -6.82 11.36 -11.57
C ALA A 238 -7.78 11.85 -10.46
N LYS A 239 -9.03 11.37 -10.49
CA LYS A 239 -10.05 11.76 -9.50
C LYS A 239 -9.78 11.01 -8.20
N LYS A 240 -10.10 11.61 -7.03
CA LYS A 240 -9.92 10.98 -5.70
C LYS A 240 -10.45 9.52 -5.62
N LYS A 241 -11.52 9.21 -6.35
CA LYS A 241 -12.09 7.85 -6.43
C LYS A 241 -11.17 6.81 -7.09
N ASP A 242 -10.31 7.21 -8.03
CA ASP A 242 -9.46 6.28 -8.77
C ASP A 242 -8.35 5.73 -7.85
N TYR A 243 -7.95 6.49 -6.83
CA TYR A 243 -7.01 6.09 -5.79
C TYR A 243 -7.54 5.00 -4.90
N THR A 244 -8.73 5.23 -4.35
CA THR A 244 -9.37 4.27 -3.45
C THR A 244 -9.57 2.93 -4.15
N ILE A 245 -9.69 2.93 -5.49
CA ILE A 245 -9.74 1.72 -6.31
C ILE A 245 -8.37 1.04 -6.39
N VAL A 246 -7.29 1.79 -6.63
CA VAL A 246 -5.91 1.25 -6.63
C VAL A 246 -5.51 0.74 -5.26
N GLU A 247 -5.76 1.51 -4.20
CA GLU A 247 -5.48 1.11 -2.81
C GLU A 247 -6.20 -0.18 -2.47
N ARG A 248 -7.52 -0.22 -2.70
CA ARG A 248 -8.33 -1.43 -2.48
C ARG A 248 -7.83 -2.63 -3.30
N TRP A 249 -7.41 -2.41 -4.54
CA TRP A 249 -6.85 -3.48 -5.37
C TRP A 249 -5.54 -4.05 -4.79
N ILE A 250 -4.63 -3.20 -4.32
CA ILE A 250 -3.39 -3.61 -3.63
C ILE A 250 -3.71 -4.29 -2.30
N ASP A 251 -4.57 -3.68 -1.49
CA ASP A 251 -4.99 -4.15 -0.18
C ASP A 251 -5.60 -5.55 -0.27
N ASN A 252 -6.49 -5.78 -1.24
CA ASN A 252 -7.07 -7.09 -1.51
C ASN A 252 -6.01 -8.12 -1.93
N ALA A 253 -5.06 -7.72 -2.78
CA ALA A 253 -3.98 -8.61 -3.20
C ALA A 253 -3.07 -9.00 -2.02
N ALA A 254 -2.72 -8.04 -1.17
CA ALA A 254 -1.89 -8.26 0.03
C ALA A 254 -2.63 -9.08 1.11
N SER A 255 -3.93 -8.85 1.29
CA SER A 255 -4.78 -9.56 2.24
C SER A 255 -5.29 -10.91 1.72
N THR A 256 -4.88 -11.37 0.54
CA THR A 256 -5.28 -12.67 0.00
C THR A 256 -4.54 -13.79 0.73
N LYS A 257 -5.26 -14.85 1.12
CA LYS A 257 -4.67 -16.04 1.76
C LYS A 257 -3.51 -16.61 0.96
N GLY A 258 -2.34 -16.71 1.59
CA GLY A 258 -1.12 -17.23 0.99
C GLY A 258 -0.38 -16.25 0.09
N ALA A 259 -0.80 -14.97 -0.01
CA ALA A 259 -0.12 -13.97 -0.83
C ALA A 259 1.38 -13.85 -0.50
N LEU A 260 1.72 -13.69 0.78
CA LEU A 260 3.12 -13.58 1.22
C LEU A 260 3.88 -14.91 1.11
N LYS A 261 3.20 -16.05 1.27
CA LYS A 261 3.82 -17.37 1.03
C LYS A 261 4.21 -17.53 -0.43
N ASN A 262 3.31 -17.17 -1.36
CA ASN A 262 3.58 -17.21 -2.79
C ASN A 262 4.70 -16.23 -3.16
N TYR A 263 4.71 -15.04 -2.58
CA TYR A 263 5.80 -14.07 -2.74
C TYR A 263 7.15 -14.63 -2.28
N ARG A 264 7.18 -15.28 -1.09
CA ARG A 264 8.38 -15.96 -0.59
C ARG A 264 8.88 -17.01 -1.58
N SER A 265 7.99 -17.91 -1.99
CA SER A 265 8.33 -19.01 -2.91
C SER A 265 8.86 -18.49 -4.25
N GLN A 266 8.35 -17.35 -4.72
CA GLN A 266 8.77 -16.77 -6.00
C GLN A 266 10.17 -16.12 -5.95
N PHE A 267 10.56 -15.49 -4.84
CA PHE A 267 11.75 -14.64 -4.80
C PHE A 267 12.86 -15.08 -3.84
N PHE A 268 12.57 -15.94 -2.86
CA PHE A 268 13.52 -16.32 -1.81
C PHE A 268 13.82 -17.82 -1.75
N GLY A 269 12.98 -18.67 -2.34
CA GLY A 269 13.11 -20.12 -2.20
C GLY A 269 13.03 -20.58 -0.74
N ASP A 270 13.78 -21.63 -0.39
CA ASP A 270 13.77 -22.22 0.96
C ASP A 270 14.63 -21.43 1.95
N THR A 271 15.74 -20.83 1.49
CA THR A 271 16.67 -20.06 2.32
C THR A 271 16.40 -18.57 2.24
N VAL A 272 15.98 -17.96 3.34
CA VAL A 272 15.81 -16.51 3.41
C VAL A 272 17.18 -15.86 3.60
N ALA A 273 17.72 -15.27 2.54
CA ALA A 273 18.85 -14.35 2.62
C ALA A 273 18.38 -12.94 2.28
N ILE A 274 18.14 -12.12 3.30
CA ILE A 274 17.90 -10.69 3.12
C ILE A 274 19.26 -10.01 3.02
N ASP A 275 19.49 -9.29 1.92
CA ASP A 275 20.66 -8.43 1.76
C ASP A 275 20.47 -7.15 2.57
N TRP A 276 20.82 -7.22 3.86
CA TRP A 276 20.76 -6.09 4.78
C TRP A 276 21.70 -4.93 4.39
N GLU A 277 22.64 -5.16 3.48
CA GLU A 277 23.56 -4.15 2.95
C GLU A 277 23.02 -3.44 1.69
N ASP A 278 21.79 -3.78 1.25
CA ASP A 278 21.12 -3.06 0.19
C ASP A 278 20.83 -1.62 0.66
N PRO A 279 21.34 -0.58 -0.02
CA PRO A 279 21.19 0.80 0.42
C PRO A 279 19.72 1.29 0.45
N ARG A 280 18.78 0.55 -0.13
CA ARG A 280 17.34 0.86 -0.03
C ARG A 280 16.74 0.46 1.30
N ILE A 281 17.40 -0.42 2.06
CA ILE A 281 17.04 -0.74 3.44
C ILE A 281 17.63 0.37 4.32
N VAL A 282 16.75 1.17 4.89
CA VAL A 282 17.12 2.38 5.63
C VAL A 282 16.45 2.39 7.00
N GLU A 283 17.08 3.04 7.97
CA GLU A 283 16.50 3.20 9.30
C GLU A 283 15.22 4.03 9.26
N TYR A 284 14.19 3.63 10.01
CA TYR A 284 12.99 4.44 10.18
C TYR A 284 13.26 5.56 11.21
N SER A 285 14.04 6.55 10.81
CA SER A 285 14.29 7.76 11.60
C SER A 285 13.51 8.94 11.02
N LYS A 286 13.21 9.94 11.86
CA LYS A 286 12.49 11.14 11.44
C LYS A 286 13.21 11.86 10.29
N ASP A 287 14.52 12.03 10.40
CA ASP A 287 15.33 12.73 9.40
C ASP A 287 15.34 12.01 8.05
N GLU A 288 15.48 10.69 8.04
CA GLU A 288 15.46 9.91 6.79
C GLU A 288 14.07 9.89 6.15
N VAL A 289 13.01 9.72 6.96
CA VAL A 289 11.63 9.77 6.49
C VAL A 289 11.28 11.15 5.92
N GLU A 290 11.65 12.24 6.61
CA GLU A 290 11.44 13.60 6.15
C GLU A 290 12.23 13.90 4.85
N ALA A 291 13.48 13.44 4.75
CA ALA A 291 14.28 13.60 3.53
C ALA A 291 13.65 12.86 2.33
N ASN A 292 13.25 11.60 2.53
CA ASN A 292 12.60 10.80 1.49
C ASN A 292 11.26 11.43 1.06
N ARG A 293 10.40 11.79 2.01
CA ARG A 293 9.08 12.38 1.72
C ARG A 293 9.18 13.79 1.15
N GLY A 294 10.16 14.59 1.55
CA GLY A 294 10.47 15.89 0.96
C GLY A 294 10.87 15.75 -0.51
N TRP A 295 11.71 14.76 -0.83
CA TRP A 295 12.07 14.45 -2.22
C TRP A 295 10.87 13.97 -3.05
N MET A 296 9.99 13.14 -2.45
CA MET A 296 8.73 12.72 -3.09
C MET A 296 7.81 13.90 -3.38
N GLN A 297 7.71 14.86 -2.45
CA GLN A 297 6.91 16.07 -2.63
C GLN A 297 7.45 16.93 -3.78
N LEU A 298 8.76 17.16 -3.83
CA LEU A 298 9.39 17.85 -4.97
C LEU A 298 9.09 17.13 -6.28
N THR A 299 9.20 15.80 -6.31
CA THR A 299 8.85 14.99 -7.49
C THR A 299 7.40 15.18 -7.92
N SER A 300 6.46 15.18 -6.96
CA SER A 300 5.05 15.44 -7.23
C SER A 300 4.83 16.84 -7.81
N THR A 301 5.42 17.88 -7.22
CA THR A 301 5.33 19.26 -7.71
C THR A 301 5.97 19.45 -9.10
N THR A 302 7.13 18.84 -9.36
CA THR A 302 7.76 18.86 -10.69
C THR A 302 6.85 18.22 -11.75
N LYS A 303 6.28 17.05 -11.46
CA LYS A 303 5.34 16.38 -12.38
C LYS A 303 4.08 17.23 -12.58
N MET A 304 3.57 17.84 -11.52
CA MET A 304 2.43 18.76 -11.58
C MET A 304 2.64 19.89 -12.57
N LEU A 305 3.75 20.60 -12.42
CA LEU A 305 4.08 21.74 -13.25
C LEU A 305 4.35 21.32 -14.70
N ALA A 306 5.03 20.19 -14.92
CA ALA A 306 5.28 19.65 -16.25
C ALA A 306 4.00 19.30 -17.01
N ASP A 307 3.00 18.71 -16.33
CA ASP A 307 1.72 18.37 -16.94
C ASP A 307 0.90 19.63 -17.28
N ILE A 308 0.89 20.64 -16.40
CA ILE A 308 0.25 21.95 -16.67
C ILE A 308 0.88 22.59 -17.91
N LEU A 309 2.22 22.63 -17.97
CA LEU A 309 2.98 23.14 -19.13
C LEU A 309 2.63 22.39 -20.42
N LYS A 310 2.51 21.07 -20.35
CA LYS A 310 2.11 20.24 -21.50
C LYS A 310 0.69 20.54 -21.98
N THR A 311 -0.26 20.75 -21.07
CA THR A 311 -1.63 21.12 -21.42
C THR A 311 -1.71 22.52 -22.03
N LEU A 312 -1.01 23.51 -21.45
CA LEU A 312 -0.99 24.88 -21.96
C LEU A 312 -0.32 24.98 -23.34
N SER A 313 0.82 24.31 -23.53
CA SER A 313 1.53 24.30 -24.82
C SER A 313 0.72 23.59 -25.91
N GLY A 314 0.09 22.45 -25.61
CA GLY A 314 -0.77 21.75 -26.55
C GLY A 314 -1.99 22.57 -27.00
N ASN A 315 -2.59 23.34 -26.10
CA ASN A 315 -3.72 24.23 -26.44
C ASN A 315 -3.29 25.40 -27.33
N LEU A 316 -2.10 25.99 -27.10
CA LEU A 316 -1.58 27.06 -27.95
C LEU A 316 -1.29 26.56 -29.37
N ASP A 317 -0.75 25.36 -29.51
CA ASP A 317 -0.52 24.74 -30.81
C ASP A 317 -1.83 24.42 -31.54
N ALA A 318 -2.87 24.02 -30.81
CA ALA A 318 -4.21 23.81 -31.37
C ALA A 318 -4.86 25.14 -31.80
N SER A 319 -4.75 26.21 -31.00
CA SER A 319 -5.26 27.54 -31.34
C SER A 319 -4.54 28.15 -32.55
N ARG A 320 -3.23 27.92 -32.72
CA ARG A 320 -2.47 28.35 -33.91
C ARG A 320 -2.87 27.62 -35.19
N ARG A 321 -3.51 26.44 -35.09
CA ARG A 321 -4.00 25.68 -36.25
C ARG A 321 -5.44 26.02 -36.64
N HIS A 322 -6.17 26.70 -35.76
CA HIS A 322 -7.52 27.22 -36.05
C HIS A 322 -7.50 28.74 -36.27
N ASP A 323 -6.71 29.20 -37.25
CA ASP A 323 -6.86 30.54 -37.86
C ASP A 323 -8.05 30.57 -38.86
N VAL A 324 -9.20 30.04 -38.41
CA VAL A 324 -10.52 30.35 -38.95
C VAL A 324 -11.48 30.41 -37.76
N ILE A 325 -11.43 31.51 -37.01
CA ILE A 325 -12.49 31.84 -36.03
C ILE A 325 -13.35 32.94 -36.64
N GLN A 326 -14.55 32.55 -37.06
CA GLN A 326 -15.66 33.49 -37.16
C GLN A 326 -15.93 34.07 -35.75
N PRO A 327 -16.16 35.39 -35.62
CA PRO A 327 -16.35 36.03 -34.33
C PRO A 327 -17.67 35.56 -33.69
N LEU A 328 -17.56 34.79 -32.61
CA LEU A 328 -18.65 34.48 -31.69
C LEU A 328 -19.09 35.77 -30.97
N HIS A 329 -20.13 36.41 -31.52
CA HIS A 329 -20.88 37.48 -30.86
C HIS A 329 -21.76 36.88 -29.75
N GLY A 330 -21.20 36.70 -28.56
CA GLY A 330 -21.94 36.41 -27.34
C GLY A 330 -21.95 37.64 -26.44
N ASN A 331 -23.04 38.41 -26.46
CA ASN A 331 -23.27 39.51 -25.52
C ASN A 331 -23.43 38.94 -24.10
N ILE A 332 -22.38 39.05 -23.29
CA ILE A 332 -22.47 38.93 -21.82
C ILE A 332 -22.62 40.36 -21.26
N PRO A 333 -23.79 40.76 -20.75
CA PRO A 333 -23.96 42.07 -20.16
C PRO A 333 -23.35 42.10 -18.76
N GLY A 334 -22.35 42.96 -18.53
CA GLY A 334 -21.99 43.40 -17.17
C GLY A 334 -20.57 43.13 -16.66
N SER A 335 -19.63 42.64 -17.48
CA SER A 335 -18.22 42.53 -17.04
C SER A 335 -17.40 43.69 -17.60
N GLY A 336 -16.91 44.56 -16.71
CA GLY A 336 -16.06 45.71 -17.05
C GLY A 336 -14.81 45.31 -17.84
N ASP A 337 -14.56 46.05 -18.91
CA ASP A 337 -13.59 45.81 -20.00
C ASP A 337 -12.11 45.92 -19.60
N ASP A 338 -11.80 46.31 -18.36
CA ASP A 338 -10.42 46.69 -17.97
C ASP A 338 -9.66 45.59 -17.20
N ALA A 339 -10.33 44.53 -16.74
CA ALA A 339 -9.67 43.46 -15.97
C ALA A 339 -9.08 42.33 -16.85
N VAL A 340 -9.51 42.20 -18.11
CA VAL A 340 -9.06 41.11 -19.00
C VAL A 340 -7.86 41.52 -19.89
N LYS A 341 -7.57 42.82 -20.01
CA LYS A 341 -6.49 43.35 -20.86
C LYS A 341 -5.09 43.33 -20.23
N ASN A 342 -4.96 43.00 -18.94
CA ASN A 342 -3.67 43.00 -18.23
C ASN A 342 -3.10 41.61 -17.93
N LEU A 343 -3.61 40.55 -18.56
CA LEU A 343 -2.86 39.30 -18.67
C LEU A 343 -1.70 39.49 -19.65
N THR A 344 -0.57 39.93 -19.09
CA THR A 344 0.77 39.80 -19.65
C THR A 344 0.89 38.50 -20.45
N LYS A 345 1.40 38.64 -21.68
CA LYS A 345 1.40 37.66 -22.78
C LYS A 345 1.54 36.21 -22.30
N PRO A 346 0.70 35.25 -22.78
CA PRO A 346 0.78 33.81 -22.45
C PRO A 346 2.17 33.18 -22.61
N THR A 347 3.05 33.79 -23.41
CA THR A 347 4.45 33.36 -23.57
C THR A 347 5.28 33.62 -22.31
N GLN A 348 5.08 34.75 -21.62
CA GLN A 348 5.82 35.10 -20.41
C GLN A 348 5.47 34.17 -19.24
N THR A 349 4.21 33.72 -19.16
CA THR A 349 3.77 32.76 -18.13
C THR A 349 4.36 31.37 -18.36
N LEU A 350 4.49 30.94 -19.62
CA LEU A 350 5.15 29.67 -19.96
C LEU A 350 6.65 29.68 -19.65
N GLU A 351 7.35 30.76 -19.99
CA GLU A 351 8.78 30.93 -19.68
C GLU A 351 9.02 30.88 -18.15
N ALA A 352 8.19 31.58 -17.37
CA ALA A 352 8.27 31.57 -15.92
C ALA A 352 8.02 30.17 -15.32
N MET A 353 7.02 29.44 -15.83
CA MET A 353 6.74 28.07 -15.40
C MET A 353 7.88 27.10 -15.79
N GLN A 354 8.46 27.26 -16.97
CA GLN A 354 9.61 26.46 -17.40
C GLN A 354 10.83 26.71 -16.51
N GLU A 355 11.08 27.97 -16.14
CA GLU A 355 12.16 28.32 -15.22
C GLU A 355 11.92 27.73 -13.82
N GLN A 356 10.70 27.81 -13.32
CA GLN A 356 10.33 27.18 -12.06
C GLN A 356 10.52 25.65 -12.11
N LEU A 357 10.23 25.00 -13.25
CA LEU A 357 10.47 23.57 -13.43
C LEU A 357 11.97 23.24 -13.34
N ASN A 358 12.83 24.04 -13.97
CA ASN A 358 14.28 23.89 -13.90
C ASN A 358 14.80 24.06 -12.46
N ILE A 359 14.28 25.04 -11.72
CA ILE A 359 14.62 25.27 -10.30
C ILE A 359 14.24 24.05 -9.46
N LEU A 360 13.01 23.53 -9.63
CA LEU A 360 12.55 22.35 -8.89
C LEU A 360 13.37 21.11 -9.22
N ASP A 361 13.74 20.89 -10.48
CA ASP A 361 14.58 19.76 -10.86
C ASP A 361 15.99 19.86 -10.26
N LYS A 362 16.57 21.07 -10.20
CA LYS A 362 17.84 21.31 -9.50
C LYS A 362 17.71 21.00 -8.00
N GLN A 363 16.69 21.53 -7.33
CA GLN A 363 16.42 21.25 -5.92
C GLN A 363 16.24 19.74 -5.67
N LYS A 364 15.55 19.04 -6.56
CA LYS A 364 15.37 17.57 -6.48
C LYS A 364 16.68 16.81 -6.57
N GLN A 365 17.64 17.25 -7.40
CA GLN A 365 18.96 16.62 -7.45
C GLN A 365 19.80 16.92 -6.20
N GLU A 366 19.73 18.14 -5.69
CA GLU A 366 20.45 18.57 -4.48
C GLU A 366 19.96 17.81 -3.24
N THR A 367 18.64 17.72 -3.08
CA THR A 367 17.96 17.04 -1.96
C THR A 367 17.83 15.53 -2.12
N LYS A 368 18.33 14.94 -3.21
CA LYS A 368 18.29 13.48 -3.41
C LYS A 368 18.97 12.76 -2.23
N PRO A 369 18.31 11.79 -1.57
CA PRO A 369 18.86 11.06 -0.45
C PRO A 369 20.21 10.41 -0.75
N LYS A 370 21.10 10.35 0.26
CA LYS A 370 22.47 9.82 0.11
C LYS A 370 22.45 8.36 -0.32
N TRP A 371 21.61 7.54 0.32
CA TRP A 371 21.46 6.12 0.01
C TRP A 371 21.03 5.89 -1.44
N MET A 372 20.18 6.77 -1.98
CA MET A 372 19.70 6.67 -3.36
C MET A 372 20.81 6.96 -4.36
N LYS A 373 21.65 7.97 -4.11
CA LYS A 373 22.84 8.27 -4.92
C LYS A 373 23.80 7.07 -4.95
N GLU A 374 23.99 6.44 -3.80
CA GLU A 374 24.83 5.24 -3.68
C GLU A 374 24.23 4.03 -4.43
N TRP A 375 22.92 3.81 -4.32
CA TRP A 375 22.21 2.76 -5.05
C TRP A 375 22.32 2.94 -6.57
N GLU A 376 22.15 4.18 -7.06
CA GLU A 376 22.30 4.52 -8.48
C GLU A 376 23.73 4.24 -8.95
N ARG A 377 24.74 4.62 -8.16
CA ARG A 377 26.16 4.36 -8.44
C ARG A 377 26.45 2.86 -8.52
N ARG A 378 26.05 2.07 -7.52
CA ARG A 378 26.22 0.60 -7.52
C ARG A 378 25.52 -0.06 -8.70
N SER A 379 24.31 0.41 -9.03
CA SER A 379 23.53 -0.09 -10.17
C SER A 379 24.18 0.21 -11.51
N ALA A 380 24.89 1.35 -11.64
CA ALA A 380 25.62 1.73 -12.85
C ALA A 380 26.94 0.95 -13.03
N GLU A 381 27.59 0.55 -11.93
CA GLU A 381 28.84 -0.22 -11.95
C GLU A 381 28.63 -1.72 -12.22
N SER A 382 27.44 -2.25 -11.89
CA SER A 382 27.11 -3.68 -12.04
C SER A 382 25.99 -3.97 -13.06
N PRO A 383 26.06 -3.47 -14.31
CA PRO A 383 25.00 -3.74 -15.29
C PRO A 383 24.95 -5.23 -15.70
N ASN A 384 26.09 -5.92 -15.71
CA ASN A 384 26.21 -7.29 -16.22
C ASN A 384 25.73 -8.39 -15.26
N VAL A 385 25.54 -8.12 -13.97
CA VAL A 385 25.04 -9.14 -13.01
C VAL A 385 23.53 -9.33 -13.14
N ARG A 386 22.80 -8.35 -13.70
CA ARG A 386 21.33 -8.39 -13.78
C ARG A 386 20.76 -9.23 -14.93
N GLU A 387 21.55 -9.59 -15.95
CA GLU A 387 21.09 -10.45 -17.07
C GLU A 387 21.40 -11.94 -16.88
N GLY A 388 22.27 -12.30 -15.92
CA GLY A 388 22.75 -13.67 -15.72
C GLY A 388 21.76 -14.63 -15.05
N SER A 389 20.83 -14.14 -14.22
CA SER A 389 19.91 -14.98 -13.44
C SER A 389 18.66 -15.47 -14.21
N ARG A 390 18.55 -15.19 -15.52
CA ARG A 390 17.36 -15.52 -16.32
C ARG A 390 17.58 -16.64 -17.35
N LYS A 391 18.78 -17.20 -17.48
CA LYS A 391 19.10 -18.14 -18.58
C LYS A 391 19.33 -19.61 -18.20
N GLU A 392 19.52 -19.99 -16.93
CA GLU A 392 19.88 -21.39 -16.62
C GLU A 392 18.70 -22.36 -16.41
N ASP A 393 17.45 -21.89 -16.24
CA ASP A 393 16.31 -22.79 -15.96
C ASP A 393 15.49 -23.25 -17.19
N ARG A 394 15.97 -23.04 -18.42
CA ARG A 394 15.23 -23.46 -19.64
C ARG A 394 15.75 -24.71 -20.34
N THR A 395 16.73 -25.42 -19.77
CA THR A 395 17.26 -26.67 -20.33
C THR A 395 17.19 -27.79 -19.30
N ASN A 396 15.98 -28.31 -19.03
CA ASN A 396 15.74 -29.70 -18.63
C ASN A 396 14.23 -29.98 -18.56
N SER A 397 13.63 -30.17 -19.73
CA SER A 397 12.34 -30.85 -19.89
C SER A 397 12.32 -31.43 -21.30
N GLN A 398 12.93 -32.60 -21.44
CA GLN A 398 12.65 -33.57 -22.50
C GLN A 398 12.07 -34.81 -21.85
#